data_AF-A0A661M5G1-F1
#
_entry.id   AF-A0A661M5G1-F1
#
_cell.length_a   1.000
_cell.length_b   1.000
_cell.length_c   1.000
_cell.angle_alpha   90.00
_cell.angle_beta   90.00
_cell.angle_gamma   90.00
#
_symmetry.space_group_name_H-M   'P 1'
#
loop_
_entity.id
_entity.type
_entity.pdbx_description
1 polymer ?
#
loop_
_entity_poly.entity_id
_entity_poly.type
_entity_poly.pdbx_seq_one_letter_code
_entity_poly.pdbx_strand_id
1 'polypeptide(L)'
;GSSITDSTTSKKIAMGTSFRGVWSGENRRYSGWDWRSGIGIQAIPQLGLGVAFRWAKLKADRYEGQKLGPSFEGITMDASLTLSPIPWLRLAGLGYNLIKTHSALAPQMAGGSVSLAPVQAFSIGGDMLFDFTTFSKPKLIAGGGLSYIAGEMVPLRFGYRRDQGRNLNQITAGAGFTKDKVGIEMALRQDIGGRKESYLIVMFRYVVQ
;
A
#
# COMPACT_ATOMS: atom_id res chain seq x y z
N GLY A 1 -1.70 -11.92 -5.27
CA GLY A 1 -0.61 -11.72 -4.30
C GLY A 1 -1.05 -12.27 -2.97
N SER A 2 -0.15 -12.82 -2.19
CA SER A 2 -0.42 -13.36 -0.86
C SER A 2 0.35 -12.56 0.19
N SER A 3 -0.21 -12.39 1.38
CA SER A 3 0.48 -11.79 2.52
C SER A 3 0.20 -12.60 3.76
N ILE A 4 1.25 -12.92 4.51
CA ILE A 4 1.17 -13.57 5.81
C ILE A 4 1.66 -12.53 6.83
N THR A 5 0.91 -12.35 7.91
CA THR A 5 1.26 -11.45 8.99
C THR A 5 1.09 -12.21 10.30
N ASP A 6 2.16 -12.22 11.10
CA ASP A 6 2.16 -12.76 12.45
C ASP A 6 2.42 -11.62 13.45
N SER A 7 1.59 -11.55 14.48
CA SER A 7 1.70 -10.58 15.58
C SER A 7 1.55 -11.27 16.94
N THR A 8 1.53 -12.61 17.01
CA THR A 8 1.16 -13.35 18.22
C THR A 8 2.38 -13.71 19.08
N THR A 9 3.58 -13.81 18.51
CA THR A 9 4.78 -14.27 19.22
C THR A 9 5.28 -13.28 20.30
N SER A 10 4.92 -11.99 20.23
CA SER A 10 5.12 -11.01 21.30
C SER A 10 4.22 -9.79 21.07
N LYS A 11 3.43 -9.35 22.05
CA LYS A 11 2.55 -8.15 21.96
C LYS A 11 3.25 -6.85 21.49
N LYS A 12 4.58 -6.85 21.41
CA LYS A 12 5.44 -5.74 21.02
C LYS A 12 6.13 -5.90 19.66
N ILE A 13 6.04 -7.06 19.01
CA ILE A 13 6.72 -7.33 17.74
C ILE A 13 5.72 -7.94 16.75
N ALA A 14 5.65 -7.35 15.56
CA ALA A 14 4.87 -7.87 14.44
C ALA A 14 5.78 -8.10 13.25
N MET A 15 5.56 -9.20 12.53
CA MET A 15 6.30 -9.53 11.31
C MET A 15 5.33 -9.87 10.19
N GLY A 16 5.68 -9.51 8.97
CA GLY A 16 4.85 -9.82 7.82
C GLY A 16 5.66 -9.98 6.55
N THR A 17 5.29 -10.96 5.73
CA THR A 17 5.85 -11.15 4.40
C THR A 17 4.73 -11.11 3.37
N SER A 18 4.97 -10.46 2.24
CA SER A 18 4.02 -10.37 1.14
C SER A 18 4.70 -10.67 -0.18
N PHE A 19 4.03 -11.45 -1.00
CA PHE A 19 4.50 -11.84 -2.31
C PHE A 19 3.47 -11.48 -3.36
N ARG A 20 3.90 -10.71 -4.36
CA ARG A 20 3.07 -10.23 -5.44
C ARG A 20 3.69 -10.62 -6.77
N GLY A 21 3.09 -11.60 -7.44
CA GLY A 21 3.28 -11.80 -8.87
C GLY A 21 2.41 -10.82 -9.66
N VAL A 22 3.00 -10.25 -10.70
CA VAL A 22 2.32 -9.42 -11.70
C VAL A 22 2.44 -10.14 -13.03
N TRP A 23 1.30 -10.52 -13.57
CA TRP A 23 1.18 -11.08 -14.92
C TRP A 23 0.20 -10.21 -15.68
N SER A 24 0.56 -9.88 -16.91
CA SER A 24 -0.23 -9.02 -17.77
C SER A 24 -0.51 -9.77 -19.06
N GLY A 25 -1.76 -9.71 -19.54
CA GLY A 25 -2.14 -10.17 -20.88
C GLY A 25 -1.75 -9.18 -21.96
N GLU A 26 -2.01 -9.55 -23.23
CA GLU A 26 -1.77 -8.71 -24.41
C GLU A 26 -2.29 -7.28 -24.17
N ASN A 27 -1.43 -6.28 -24.46
CA ASN A 27 -1.62 -4.84 -24.25
C ASN A 27 -1.35 -4.21 -22.86
N ARG A 28 -0.76 -4.91 -21.87
CA ARG A 28 -0.17 -4.23 -20.70
C ARG A 28 1.26 -4.70 -20.35
N ARG A 29 2.06 -3.74 -19.86
CA ARG A 29 3.52 -3.59 -20.11
C ARG A 29 4.51 -4.32 -19.19
N TYR A 30 4.11 -5.07 -18.16
CA TYR A 30 5.07 -5.64 -17.20
C TYR A 30 4.69 -7.01 -16.67
N SER A 31 5.70 -7.88 -16.53
CA SER A 31 5.62 -9.16 -15.83
C SER A 31 6.72 -9.26 -14.79
N GLY A 32 6.44 -9.88 -13.64
CA GLY A 32 7.46 -10.05 -12.61
C GLY A 32 6.93 -10.31 -11.22
N TRP A 33 7.83 -10.18 -10.26
CA TRP A 33 7.60 -10.54 -8.86
C TRP A 33 8.06 -9.41 -7.96
N ASP A 34 7.31 -9.16 -6.89
CA ASP A 34 7.61 -8.18 -5.86
C ASP A 34 7.41 -8.86 -4.50
N TRP A 35 8.52 -9.04 -3.77
CA TRP A 35 8.56 -9.58 -2.43
C TRP A 35 8.83 -8.44 -1.45
N ARG A 36 8.02 -8.35 -0.41
CA ARG A 36 8.28 -7.50 0.75
C ARG A 36 8.26 -8.30 2.03
N SER A 37 9.18 -8.04 2.93
CA SER A 37 9.20 -8.56 4.29
C SER A 37 9.39 -7.40 5.26
N GLY A 38 8.64 -7.35 6.35
CA GLY A 38 8.69 -6.25 7.31
C GLY A 38 8.63 -6.71 8.74
N ILE A 39 9.26 -5.91 9.61
CA ILE A 39 9.25 -6.07 11.06
C ILE A 39 8.79 -4.75 11.65
N GLY A 40 7.80 -4.81 12.52
CA GLY A 40 7.31 -3.70 13.33
C GLY A 40 7.56 -3.97 14.80
N ILE A 41 8.01 -2.95 15.53
CA ILE A 41 8.12 -2.99 16.99
C ILE A 41 7.27 -1.88 17.60
N GLN A 42 6.57 -2.20 18.69
CA GLN A 42 5.91 -1.21 19.52
C GLN A 42 6.84 -0.83 20.67
N ALA A 43 7.51 0.32 20.54
CA ALA A 43 8.46 0.79 21.55
C ALA A 43 7.74 1.19 22.85
N ILE A 44 6.65 1.95 22.72
CA ILE A 44 5.71 2.29 23.78
C ILE A 44 4.28 2.16 23.23
N PRO A 45 3.22 2.08 24.07
CA PRO A 45 1.84 1.90 23.58
C PRO A 45 1.42 2.92 22.52
N GLN A 46 1.97 4.14 22.60
CA GLN A 46 1.70 5.23 21.70
C GLN A 46 2.66 5.29 20.50
N LEU A 47 3.78 4.54 20.47
CA LEU A 47 4.82 4.65 19.45
C LEU A 47 5.16 3.29 18.84
N GLY A 48 4.96 3.17 17.53
CA GLY A 48 5.40 2.06 16.71
C GLY A 48 6.52 2.46 15.76
N LEU A 49 7.47 1.57 15.55
CA LEU A 49 8.52 1.67 14.54
C LEU A 49 8.37 0.48 13.59
N GLY A 50 8.67 0.67 12.31
CA GLY A 50 8.64 -0.40 11.33
C GLY A 50 9.74 -0.24 10.32
N VAL A 51 10.31 -1.36 9.91
CA VAL A 51 11.26 -1.45 8.80
C VAL A 51 10.81 -2.55 7.87
N ALA A 52 10.90 -2.32 6.58
CA ALA A 52 10.60 -3.34 5.58
C ALA A 52 11.70 -3.44 4.55
N PHE A 53 11.98 -4.67 4.16
CA PHE A 53 12.79 -5.04 3.03
C PHE A 53 11.88 -5.28 1.83
N ARG A 54 12.29 -4.77 0.67
CA ARG A 54 11.61 -5.01 -0.60
C ARG A 54 12.62 -5.49 -1.63
N TRP A 55 12.28 -6.59 -2.29
CA TRP A 55 12.96 -7.04 -3.49
C TRP A 55 11.93 -7.18 -4.60
N ALA A 56 12.16 -6.51 -5.72
CA ALA A 56 11.29 -6.69 -6.88
C ALA A 56 12.08 -6.85 -8.16
N LYS A 57 11.55 -7.71 -9.02
CA LYS A 57 12.02 -7.99 -10.36
C LYS A 57 10.84 -7.86 -11.31
N LEU A 58 10.70 -6.68 -11.90
CA LEU A 58 9.66 -6.33 -12.86
C LEU A 58 10.33 -6.12 -14.23
N LYS A 59 9.99 -6.97 -15.19
CA LYS A 59 10.45 -6.88 -16.57
C LYS A 59 9.36 -6.21 -17.39
N ALA A 60 9.76 -5.23 -18.20
CA ALA A 60 8.87 -4.65 -19.19
C ALA A 60 8.73 -5.59 -20.38
N ASP A 61 7.51 -5.72 -20.90
CA ASP A 61 7.25 -6.51 -22.09
C ASP A 61 7.86 -5.82 -23.34
N ARG A 62 8.29 -6.62 -24.31
CA ARG A 62 8.91 -6.12 -25.55
C ARG A 62 7.87 -6.17 -26.66
N TYR A 63 7.65 -5.04 -27.35
CA TYR A 63 6.85 -4.99 -28.57
C TYR A 63 7.75 -4.54 -29.70
N GLU A 64 7.81 -5.32 -30.79
CA GLU A 64 8.68 -5.09 -31.95
C GLU A 64 10.15 -4.82 -31.60
N GLY A 65 10.70 -5.55 -30.62
CA GLY A 65 12.11 -5.42 -30.22
C GLY A 65 12.45 -4.18 -29.37
N GLN A 66 11.51 -3.25 -29.16
CA GLN A 66 11.68 -2.10 -28.29
C GLN A 66 11.07 -2.32 -26.89
N LYS A 67 11.76 -1.85 -25.84
CA LYS A 67 11.28 -1.92 -24.45
C LYS A 67 10.14 -0.91 -24.26
N LEU A 68 8.92 -1.38 -24.01
CA LEU A 68 7.75 -0.51 -23.82
C LEU A 68 7.72 0.23 -22.47
N GLY A 69 8.67 -0.02 -21.57
CA GLY A 69 8.75 0.63 -20.27
C GLY A 69 10.02 0.33 -19.46
N PRO A 70 10.24 1.04 -18.34
CA PRO A 70 11.37 0.80 -17.43
C PRO A 70 11.30 -0.58 -16.78
N SER A 71 12.40 -1.33 -16.79
CA SER A 71 12.55 -2.54 -15.96
C SER A 71 13.07 -2.18 -14.58
N PHE A 72 12.65 -2.92 -13.55
CA PHE A 72 13.16 -2.78 -12.19
C PHE A 72 13.68 -4.12 -11.70
N GLU A 73 14.95 -4.16 -11.31
CA GLU A 73 15.52 -5.27 -10.58
C GLU A 73 16.36 -4.66 -9.47
N GLY A 74 15.91 -4.83 -8.23
CA GLY A 74 16.58 -4.14 -7.13
C GLY A 74 16.07 -4.53 -5.76
N ILE A 75 16.93 -4.26 -4.80
CA ILE A 75 16.65 -4.31 -3.37
C ILE A 75 16.44 -2.89 -2.89
N THR A 76 15.47 -2.70 -2.02
CA THR A 76 15.30 -1.45 -1.30
C THR A 76 14.67 -1.67 0.06
N MET A 77 14.60 -0.61 0.85
CA MET A 77 14.09 -0.65 2.21
C MET A 77 13.12 0.48 2.46
N ASP A 78 12.12 0.20 3.27
CA ASP A 78 11.12 1.15 3.73
C ASP A 78 11.25 1.29 5.26
N ALA A 79 10.89 2.46 5.78
CA ALA A 79 10.83 2.71 7.21
C ALA A 79 9.54 3.45 7.55
N SER A 80 9.00 3.19 8.74
CA SER A 80 7.78 3.83 9.22
C SER A 80 7.87 4.14 10.70
N LEU A 81 7.27 5.25 11.10
CA LEU A 81 7.07 5.68 12.49
C LEU A 81 5.58 5.92 12.67
N THR A 82 4.96 5.32 13.69
CA THR A 82 3.55 5.56 14.02
C THR A 82 3.44 6.11 15.43
N LEU A 83 2.74 7.21 15.60
CA LEU A 83 2.41 7.83 16.88
C LEU A 83 0.89 7.83 17.06
N SER A 84 0.41 7.26 18.16
CA SER A 84 -1.00 7.24 18.54
C SER A 84 -1.15 7.91 19.91
N PRO A 85 -1.18 9.26 19.98
CA PRO A 85 -1.22 9.98 21.26
C PRO A 85 -2.46 9.61 22.09
N ILE A 86 -3.57 9.37 21.41
CA ILE A 86 -4.89 9.06 21.97
C ILE A 86 -5.54 7.94 21.13
N PRO A 87 -6.46 7.14 21.70
CA PRO A 87 -6.96 5.93 21.03
C PRO A 87 -7.63 6.15 19.66
N TRP A 88 -8.25 7.30 19.46
CA TRP A 88 -8.95 7.66 18.24
C TRP A 88 -8.07 8.41 17.23
N LEU A 89 -6.84 8.79 17.55
CA LEU A 89 -5.94 9.52 16.64
C LEU A 89 -4.66 8.73 16.40
N ARG A 90 -4.32 8.52 15.14
CA ARG A 90 -3.06 7.94 14.70
C ARG A 90 -2.39 8.84 13.69
N LEU A 91 -1.11 9.09 13.89
CA LEU A 91 -0.23 9.78 12.98
C LEU A 91 0.84 8.79 12.55
N ALA A 92 1.24 8.80 11.29
CA ALA A 92 2.40 8.00 10.87
C ALA A 92 3.26 8.77 9.88
N GLY A 93 4.58 8.65 10.03
CA GLY A 93 5.57 9.04 9.04
C GLY A 93 6.01 7.80 8.25
N LEU A 94 6.12 7.94 6.94
CA LEU A 94 6.42 6.86 6.00
C LEU A 94 7.58 7.27 5.10
N GLY A 95 8.56 6.37 4.95
CA GLY A 95 9.66 6.49 4.00
C GLY A 95 9.72 5.23 3.16
N TYR A 96 9.63 5.38 1.83
CA TYR A 96 9.65 4.28 0.88
C TYR A 96 10.87 4.34 -0.03
N ASN A 97 11.37 3.16 -0.36
CA ASN A 97 12.52 2.93 -1.22
C ASN A 97 13.75 3.78 -0.83
N LEU A 98 14.12 3.77 0.46
CA LEU A 98 15.21 4.55 1.04
C LEU A 98 16.58 4.24 0.41
N ILE A 99 16.74 3.04 -0.18
CA ILE A 99 17.91 2.70 -0.98
C ILE A 99 17.67 3.16 -2.43
N LYS A 100 18.58 4.00 -2.95
CA LYS A 100 18.52 4.54 -4.30
C LYS A 100 18.61 3.42 -5.33
N THR A 101 17.51 3.21 -6.06
CA THR A 101 17.41 2.18 -7.10
C THR A 101 17.36 2.76 -8.52
N HIS A 102 17.46 4.08 -8.68
CA HIS A 102 17.53 4.80 -9.96
C HIS A 102 16.44 4.40 -10.98
N SER A 103 15.25 4.01 -10.51
CA SER A 103 14.16 3.51 -11.34
C SER A 103 12.82 4.16 -11.00
N ALA A 104 12.06 4.53 -12.02
CA ALA A 104 10.72 5.12 -11.90
C ALA A 104 9.68 4.15 -11.30
N LEU A 105 10.01 2.86 -11.15
CA LEU A 105 9.14 1.84 -10.52
C LEU A 105 9.34 1.72 -9.00
N ALA A 106 10.42 2.29 -8.45
CA ALA A 106 10.69 2.33 -7.02
C ALA A 106 11.28 3.70 -6.62
N PRO A 107 10.50 4.78 -6.76
CA PRO A 107 10.99 6.09 -6.38
C PRO A 107 11.16 6.24 -4.88
N GLN A 108 12.10 7.07 -4.49
CA GLN A 108 12.25 7.49 -3.11
C GLN A 108 11.10 8.42 -2.76
N MET A 109 10.28 7.97 -1.81
CA MET A 109 9.12 8.73 -1.37
C MET A 109 9.16 8.90 0.14
N ALA A 110 8.71 10.04 0.62
CA ALA A 110 8.49 10.24 2.04
C ALA A 110 7.20 11.01 2.25
N GLY A 111 6.57 10.80 3.40
CA GLY A 111 5.40 11.56 3.76
C GLY A 111 4.79 11.11 5.07
N GLY A 112 3.52 11.45 5.24
CA GLY A 112 2.81 11.21 6.47
C GLY A 112 1.35 10.85 6.24
N SER A 113 0.74 10.29 7.27
CA SER A 113 -0.67 9.97 7.29
C SER A 113 -1.27 10.30 8.65
N VAL A 114 -2.56 10.61 8.62
CA VAL A 114 -3.39 10.87 9.79
C VAL A 114 -4.63 10.02 9.68
N SER A 115 -4.99 9.34 10.76
CA SER A 115 -6.22 8.57 10.85
C SER A 115 -6.96 8.90 12.14
N LEU A 116 -8.26 9.09 12.00
CA LEU A 116 -9.21 9.35 13.06
C LEU A 116 -10.19 8.19 13.13
N ALA A 117 -10.34 7.56 14.29
CA ALA A 117 -11.28 6.48 14.55
C ALA A 117 -12.16 6.88 15.75
N PRO A 118 -13.13 7.79 15.55
CA PRO A 118 -13.96 8.30 16.65
C PRO A 118 -14.80 7.20 17.32
N VAL A 119 -15.17 6.17 16.57
CA VAL A 119 -15.85 4.97 17.09
C VAL A 119 -15.23 3.72 16.47
N GLN A 120 -15.39 2.56 17.10
CA GLN A 120 -14.78 1.31 16.61
C GLN A 120 -15.27 0.92 15.21
N ALA A 121 -16.54 1.23 14.90
CA ALA A 121 -17.14 0.92 13.61
C ALA A 121 -16.76 1.90 12.50
N PHE A 122 -16.15 3.06 12.79
CA PHE A 122 -15.90 4.10 11.78
C PHE A 122 -14.51 4.70 11.92
N SER A 123 -13.78 4.76 10.81
CA SER A 123 -12.54 5.50 10.72
C SER A 123 -12.46 6.32 9.44
N ILE A 124 -11.78 7.44 9.53
CA ILE A 124 -11.42 8.30 8.42
C ILE A 124 -9.92 8.54 8.47
N GLY A 125 -9.29 8.73 7.32
CA GLY A 125 -7.89 9.03 7.27
C GLY A 125 -7.50 9.69 5.97
N GLY A 126 -6.32 10.28 5.99
CA GLY A 126 -5.68 10.82 4.82
C GLY A 126 -4.18 10.62 4.89
N ASP A 127 -3.56 10.59 3.73
CA ASP A 127 -2.14 10.43 3.56
C ASP A 127 -1.62 11.41 2.50
N MET A 128 -0.37 11.81 2.69
CA MET A 128 0.36 12.67 1.77
C MET A 128 1.75 12.09 1.62
N LEU A 129 2.16 11.83 0.39
CA LEU A 129 3.47 11.31 0.01
C LEU A 129 4.08 12.23 -1.05
N PHE A 130 5.36 12.53 -0.89
CA PHE A 130 6.14 13.28 -1.85
C PHE A 130 7.09 12.33 -2.57
N ASP A 131 7.03 12.32 -3.90
CA ASP A 131 7.97 11.60 -4.76
C ASP A 131 9.12 12.55 -5.14
N PHE A 132 10.33 12.21 -4.72
CA PHE A 132 11.53 13.03 -4.93
C PHE A 132 12.34 12.66 -6.16
N THR A 133 12.14 11.47 -6.73
CA THR A 133 13.08 10.90 -7.72
C THR A 133 12.46 10.53 -9.06
N THR A 134 11.14 10.35 -9.16
CA THR A 134 10.52 10.02 -10.47
C THR A 134 10.49 11.21 -11.42
N PHE A 135 10.38 12.44 -10.88
CA PHE A 135 10.12 13.65 -11.66
C PHE A 135 11.19 14.72 -11.42
N SER A 136 11.31 15.67 -12.35
CA SER A 136 12.23 16.81 -12.25
C SER A 136 11.94 17.77 -11.08
N LYS A 137 10.74 17.69 -10.49
CA LYS A 137 10.33 18.42 -9.29
C LYS A 137 9.62 17.45 -8.34
N PRO A 138 9.72 17.62 -7.01
CA PRO A 138 8.95 16.83 -6.06
C PRO A 138 7.46 16.86 -6.39
N LYS A 139 6.84 15.68 -6.50
CA LYS A 139 5.42 15.55 -6.83
C LYS A 139 4.64 15.01 -5.66
N LEU A 140 3.50 15.65 -5.37
CA LEU A 140 2.62 15.24 -4.29
C LEU A 140 1.64 14.16 -4.77
N ILE A 141 1.52 13.13 -3.94
CA ILE A 141 0.49 12.11 -3.98
C ILE A 141 -0.30 12.27 -2.68
N ALA A 142 -1.58 12.55 -2.78
CA ALA A 142 -2.45 12.70 -1.62
C ALA A 142 -3.63 11.74 -1.72
N GLY A 143 -3.99 11.13 -0.60
CA GLY A 143 -5.08 10.19 -0.46
C GLY A 143 -5.96 10.55 0.71
N GLY A 144 -7.24 10.19 0.62
CA GLY A 144 -8.20 10.30 1.69
C GLY A 144 -9.17 9.14 1.60
N GLY A 145 -9.59 8.60 2.75
CA GLY A 145 -10.52 7.49 2.77
C GLY A 145 -11.27 7.37 4.08
N LEU A 146 -12.40 6.68 3.99
CA LEU A 146 -13.26 6.34 5.10
C LEU A 146 -13.48 4.82 5.10
N SER A 147 -13.59 4.26 6.30
CA SER A 147 -13.85 2.86 6.55
C SER A 147 -14.98 2.77 7.56
N TYR A 148 -15.96 1.93 7.26
CA TYR A 148 -17.08 1.63 8.14
C TYR A 148 -17.26 0.13 8.27
N ILE A 149 -17.43 -0.39 9.48
CA ILE A 149 -17.65 -1.81 9.72
C ILE A 149 -19.12 -1.99 10.10
N ALA A 150 -19.89 -2.56 9.17
CA ALA A 150 -21.30 -2.86 9.38
C ALA A 150 -21.45 -4.21 10.09
N GLY A 151 -22.11 -4.21 11.25
CA GLY A 151 -22.42 -5.41 12.03
C GLY A 151 -21.19 -6.24 12.42
N GLU A 152 -20.05 -5.58 12.66
CA GLU A 152 -18.76 -6.18 13.06
C GLU A 152 -18.13 -7.19 12.08
N MET A 153 -18.81 -7.50 10.97
CA MET A 153 -18.40 -8.53 10.01
C MET A 153 -18.08 -7.96 8.63
N VAL A 154 -18.71 -6.85 8.25
CA VAL A 154 -18.67 -6.32 6.87
C VAL A 154 -17.92 -4.98 6.84
N PRO A 155 -16.61 -4.99 6.57
CA PRO A 155 -15.87 -3.75 6.32
C PRO A 155 -16.22 -3.16 4.96
N LEU A 156 -16.74 -1.95 4.95
CA LEU A 156 -16.93 -1.09 3.79
C LEU A 156 -15.84 -0.01 3.79
N ARG A 157 -15.21 0.22 2.64
CA ARG A 157 -14.14 1.21 2.49
C ARG A 157 -14.38 2.04 1.24
N PHE A 158 -14.22 3.34 1.39
CA PHE A 158 -14.26 4.27 0.28
C PHE A 158 -13.04 5.19 0.35
N GLY A 159 -12.47 5.52 -0.79
CA GLY A 159 -11.26 6.31 -0.87
C GLY A 159 -11.15 7.09 -2.16
N TYR A 160 -10.38 8.16 -2.08
CA TYR A 160 -9.98 8.99 -3.19
C TYR A 160 -8.47 9.21 -3.12
N ARG A 161 -7.81 9.15 -4.27
CA ARG A 161 -6.38 9.41 -4.38
C ARG A 161 -6.12 10.32 -5.56
N ARG A 162 -5.23 11.30 -5.37
CA ARG A 162 -4.72 12.18 -6.40
C ARG A 162 -3.21 12.06 -6.49
N ASP A 163 -2.72 11.72 -7.66
CA ASP A 163 -1.30 11.68 -8.01
C ASP A 163 -1.00 12.84 -8.95
N GLN A 164 -0.37 13.91 -8.43
CA GLN A 164 -0.02 15.07 -9.24
C GLN A 164 1.12 14.80 -10.23
N GLY A 165 1.98 13.83 -9.95
CA GLY A 165 3.09 13.49 -10.85
C GLY A 165 2.58 12.86 -12.14
N ARG A 166 1.62 11.96 -12.01
CA ARG A 166 1.01 11.24 -13.15
C ARG A 166 -0.27 11.89 -13.66
N ASN A 167 -0.74 12.95 -13.01
CA ASN A 167 -2.02 13.61 -13.26
C ASN A 167 -3.20 12.62 -13.28
N LEU A 168 -3.24 11.75 -12.26
CA LEU A 168 -4.27 10.73 -12.11
C LEU A 168 -5.11 11.04 -10.87
N ASN A 169 -6.42 10.91 -11.02
CA ASN A 169 -7.32 10.84 -9.87
C ASN A 169 -7.92 9.44 -9.84
N GLN A 170 -8.04 8.84 -8.68
CA GLN A 170 -8.51 7.48 -8.51
C GLN A 170 -9.57 7.47 -7.42
N ILE A 171 -10.71 6.83 -7.68
CA ILE A 171 -11.68 6.50 -6.66
C ILE A 171 -11.58 5.01 -6.37
N THR A 172 -11.65 4.65 -5.09
CA THR A 172 -11.68 3.26 -4.64
C THR A 172 -12.91 3.03 -3.78
N ALA A 173 -13.58 1.92 -4.02
CA ALA A 173 -14.65 1.41 -3.17
C ALA A 173 -14.39 -0.07 -2.91
N GLY A 174 -14.58 -0.53 -1.70
CA GLY A 174 -14.40 -1.93 -1.34
C GLY A 174 -15.34 -2.37 -0.26
N ALA A 175 -15.67 -3.66 -0.31
CA ALA A 175 -16.48 -4.34 0.68
C ALA A 175 -15.82 -5.68 0.99
N GLY A 176 -15.92 -6.13 2.23
CA GLY A 176 -15.42 -7.42 2.63
C GLY A 176 -16.34 -8.13 3.59
N PHE A 177 -15.95 -9.35 3.92
CA PHE A 177 -16.57 -10.18 4.93
C PHE A 177 -15.44 -10.81 5.74
N THR A 178 -15.44 -10.57 7.05
CA THR A 178 -14.49 -11.16 7.98
C THR A 178 -15.25 -11.96 9.01
N LYS A 179 -14.90 -13.25 9.13
CA LYS A 179 -15.45 -14.14 10.15
C LYS A 179 -14.32 -14.99 10.73
N ASP A 180 -14.13 -14.87 12.03
CA ASP A 180 -13.11 -15.57 12.80
C ASP A 180 -11.70 -15.40 12.19
N LYS A 181 -11.20 -16.45 11.53
CA LYS A 181 -9.85 -16.51 10.95
C LYS A 181 -9.80 -16.24 9.45
N VAL A 182 -10.96 -16.14 8.78
CA VAL A 182 -11.05 -15.98 7.32
C VAL A 182 -11.65 -14.62 6.99
N GLY A 183 -11.00 -13.91 6.07
CA GLY A 183 -11.50 -12.66 5.52
C GLY A 183 -11.44 -12.68 4.00
N ILE A 184 -12.50 -12.24 3.34
CA ILE A 184 -12.54 -11.99 1.90
C ILE A 184 -12.86 -10.51 1.71
N GLU A 185 -12.09 -9.82 0.88
CA GLU A 185 -12.35 -8.43 0.52
C GLU A 185 -12.33 -8.26 -1.00
N MET A 186 -13.29 -7.52 -1.52
CA MET A 186 -13.34 -7.09 -2.92
C MET A 186 -13.24 -5.56 -2.96
N ALA A 187 -12.37 -5.04 -3.81
CA ALA A 187 -12.20 -3.62 -4.01
C ALA A 187 -12.17 -3.29 -5.50
N LEU A 188 -12.91 -2.25 -5.87
CA LEU A 188 -12.89 -1.63 -7.19
C LEU A 188 -12.10 -0.33 -7.11
N ARG A 189 -11.16 -0.15 -8.02
CA ARG A 189 -10.49 1.13 -8.27
C ARG A 189 -10.81 1.61 -9.67
N GLN A 190 -11.26 2.86 -9.76
CA GLN A 190 -11.56 3.55 -11.00
C GLN A 190 -10.67 4.77 -11.15
N ASP A 191 -10.00 4.90 -12.29
CA ASP A 191 -9.24 6.11 -12.63
C ASP A 191 -10.18 7.14 -13.28
N ILE A 192 -10.22 8.35 -12.70
CA ILE A 192 -11.08 9.46 -13.07
C ILE A 192 -10.22 10.61 -13.59
N GLY A 193 -10.27 10.81 -14.91
CA GLY A 193 -9.40 11.75 -15.62
C GLY A 193 -8.11 11.09 -16.07
N GLY A 194 -7.88 11.08 -17.39
CA GLY A 194 -6.80 10.33 -18.04
C GLY A 194 -7.29 9.04 -18.69
N ARG A 195 -6.52 7.96 -18.58
CA ARG A 195 -6.91 6.63 -19.10
C ARG A 195 -8.01 6.03 -18.24
N LYS A 196 -9.14 5.66 -18.85
CA LYS A 196 -10.28 5.01 -18.17
C LYS A 196 -9.93 3.56 -17.86
N GLU A 197 -9.15 3.36 -16.81
CA GLU A 197 -8.79 2.03 -16.34
C GLU A 197 -9.56 1.68 -15.07
N SER A 198 -10.13 0.48 -15.07
CA SER A 198 -10.86 -0.06 -13.94
C SER A 198 -10.11 -1.30 -13.44
N TYR A 199 -9.95 -1.40 -12.13
CA TYR A 199 -9.21 -2.48 -11.50
C TYR A 199 -10.09 -3.13 -10.45
N LEU A 200 -10.34 -4.42 -10.60
CA LEU A 200 -10.95 -5.25 -9.58
C LEU A 200 -9.83 -5.96 -8.81
N ILE A 201 -9.89 -5.84 -7.49
CA ILE A 201 -8.91 -6.43 -6.56
C ILE A 201 -9.70 -7.33 -5.63
N VAL A 202 -9.37 -8.63 -5.62
CA VAL A 202 -9.91 -9.59 -4.66
C VAL A 202 -8.78 -10.01 -3.74
N MET A 203 -9.01 -9.89 -2.43
CA MET A 203 -8.09 -10.26 -1.38
C MET A 203 -8.69 -11.37 -0.53
N PHE A 204 -7.89 -12.39 -0.26
CA PHE A 204 -8.18 -13.43 0.71
C PHE A 204 -7.19 -13.31 1.87
N ARG A 205 -7.70 -13.35 3.10
CA ARG A 205 -6.92 -13.30 4.33
C ARG A 205 -7.23 -14.53 5.17
N TYR A 206 -6.17 -15.16 5.66
CA TYR A 206 -6.25 -16.19 6.68
C TYR A 206 -5.34 -15.81 7.84
N VAL A 207 -5.91 -15.72 9.04
CA VAL A 207 -5.18 -15.40 10.26
C VAL A 207 -4.81 -16.71 10.97
N VAL A 208 -3.51 -16.98 11.03
CA VAL A 208 -2.97 -18.09 11.83
C VAL A 208 -2.78 -17.57 13.25
N GLN A 209 -3.27 -18.33 14.23
CA GLN A 209 -3.13 -18.06 15.66
C GLN A 209 -2.07 -18.99 16.23
#